data_AF-A0A368FDT7-F1
#
_entry.id   AF-A0A368FDT7-F1
#
_cell.length_a   1.000
_cell.length_b   1.000
_cell.length_c   1.000
_cell.angle_alpha   90.00
_cell.angle_beta   90.00
_cell.angle_gamma   90.00
#
_symmetry.space_group_name_H-M   'P 1'
#
loop_
_entity.id
_entity.type
_entity.pdbx_description
1 polymer ?
#
loop_
_entity_poly.entity_id
_entity_poly.type
_entity_poly.pdbx_seq_one_letter_code
_entity_poly.pdbx_strand_id
1 'polypeptide(L)' 'MEFLTKFRTPVGFLLREVLSSSETYDDALNHLSNRHLFSPSYIIIGGRQPGEGAIISRDRMKAADVMTLSE' A
#
# COMPACT_ATOMS: atom_id res chain seq x y z
N MET A 1 19.39 0.88 -17.85
CA MET A 1 19.15 -0.21 -16.88
C MET A 1 19.18 0.25 -15.42
N GLU A 2 19.89 1.33 -15.05
CA GLU A 2 19.98 1.81 -13.66
C GLU A 2 18.68 2.41 -13.07
N PHE A 3 17.75 2.89 -13.89
CA PHE A 3 16.49 3.46 -13.38
C PHE A 3 15.58 2.37 -12.77
N LEU A 4 15.59 1.16 -13.33
CA LEU A 4 14.77 0.03 -12.89
C LEU A 4 15.32 -0.64 -11.63
N THR A 5 16.60 -0.50 -11.32
CA THR A 5 17.25 -1.11 -10.14
C THR A 5 17.25 -0.21 -8.90
N LYS A 6 16.75 1.03 -9.01
CA LYS A 6 16.54 1.93 -7.85
C LYS A 6 15.30 1.59 -7.01
N PHE A 7 14.39 0.75 -7.50
CA PHE A 7 13.23 0.32 -6.72
C PHE A 7 13.67 -0.74 -5.70
N ARG A 8 13.83 -0.30 -4.45
CA ARG A 8 14.53 -1.07 -3.40
C ARG A 8 13.62 -1.80 -2.42
N THR A 9 12.31 -1.60 -2.51
CA THR A 9 11.38 -2.15 -1.50
C THR A 9 10.55 -3.27 -2.10
N PRO A 10 10.92 -4.54 -1.83
CA PRO A 10 10.02 -5.67 -1.97
C PRO A 10 8.71 -5.42 -1.22
N VAL A 11 7.58 -5.81 -1.84
CA VAL A 11 6.23 -5.59 -1.30
C VAL A 11 6.10 -6.14 0.13
N GLY A 12 6.68 -7.30 0.41
CA GLY A 12 6.65 -7.91 1.75
C GLY A 12 7.33 -7.07 2.84
N PHE A 13 8.39 -6.32 2.53
CA PHE A 13 9.02 -5.44 3.52
C PHE A 13 8.16 -4.21 3.81
N LEU A 14 7.49 -3.66 2.80
CA LEU A 14 6.53 -2.57 3.02
C LEU A 14 5.36 -3.05 3.90
N LEU A 15 4.81 -4.24 3.64
CA LEU A 15 3.74 -4.80 4.47
C LEU A 15 4.19 -4.99 5.91
N ARG A 16 5.40 -5.53 6.13
CA ARG A 16 5.97 -5.68 7.47
C ARG A 16 6.15 -4.33 8.17
N GLU A 17 6.68 -3.32 7.47
CA GLU A 17 6.87 -1.97 8.01
C GLU A 17 5.54 -1.39 8.49
N VAL A 18 4.52 -1.36 7.61
CA VAL A 18 3.18 -0.84 7.94
C VAL A 18 2.56 -1.59 9.11
N LEU A 19 2.62 -2.92 9.14
CA LEU A 19 2.11 -3.71 10.26
C LEU A 19 2.87 -3.48 11.58
N SER A 20 4.12 -2.99 11.52
CA SER A 20 4.93 -2.73 12.70
C SER A 20 4.89 -1.29 13.20
N SER A 21 4.54 -0.33 12.35
CA SER A 21 4.68 1.11 12.66
C SER A 21 3.40 1.94 12.49
N SER A 22 2.44 1.51 11.66
CA SER A 22 1.22 2.30 11.43
C SER A 22 0.19 2.06 12.54
N GLU A 23 -0.30 3.14 13.13
CA GLU A 23 -1.24 3.10 14.26
C GLU A 23 -2.71 3.19 13.84
N THR A 24 -2.99 3.77 12.66
CA THR A 24 -4.35 3.99 12.15
C THR A 24 -4.55 3.41 10.75
N TYR A 25 -5.81 3.16 10.40
CA TYR A 25 -6.19 2.71 9.06
C TYR A 25 -5.75 3.71 7.98
N ASP A 26 -5.99 5.01 8.20
CA ASP A 26 -5.64 6.06 7.25
C ASP A 26 -4.12 6.18 7.04
N ASP A 27 -3.33 6.04 8.11
CA ASP A 27 -1.87 6.06 8.01
C ASP A 27 -1.36 4.85 7.21
N ALA A 28 -1.87 3.66 7.53
CA ALA A 28 -1.54 2.44 6.80
C ALA A 28 -1.94 2.54 5.32
N LEU A 29 -3.14 3.04 5.02
CA LEU A 29 -3.63 3.25 3.66
C LEU A 29 -2.73 4.22 2.89
N ASN A 30 -2.33 5.33 3.53
CA ASN A 30 -1.44 6.33 2.95
C ASN A 30 -0.05 5.75 2.65
N HIS A 31 0.55 5.03 3.60
CA HIS A 31 1.84 4.36 3.43
C HIS A 31 1.80 3.32 2.30
N LEU A 32 0.76 2.47 2.30
CA LEU A 32 0.57 1.43 1.29
C LEU A 32 0.25 2.00 -0.10
N SER A 33 -0.24 3.24 -0.22
CA SER A 33 -0.60 3.87 -1.50
C SER A 33 0.52 4.71 -2.12
N ASN A 34 1.44 5.25 -1.31
CA ASN A 34 2.42 6.23 -1.79
C ASN A 34 3.87 5.73 -1.83
N ARG A 35 4.20 4.62 -1.17
CA ARG A 35 5.57 4.07 -1.18
C ARG A 35 5.93 3.45 -2.53
N HIS A 36 7.15 3.67 -3.01
CA HIS A 36 7.64 3.05 -4.25
C HIS A 36 7.91 1.56 -4.05
N LEU A 37 7.48 0.73 -4.99
CA LEU A 37 7.55 -0.73 -4.93
C LEU A 37 8.35 -1.30 -6.10
N PHE A 38 9.00 -2.44 -5.87
CA PHE A 38 9.71 -3.17 -6.92
C PHE A 38 8.78 -3.79 -7.98
N SER A 39 7.59 -4.24 -7.57
CA SER A 39 6.60 -4.89 -8.43
C SER A 39 5.23 -4.21 -8.28
N PRO A 40 4.43 -4.15 -9.36
CA PRO A 40 2.99 -3.95 -9.24
C PRO A 40 2.36 -5.03 -8.35
N SER A 41 1.28 -4.69 -7.65
CA SER A 41 0.60 -5.60 -6.72
C SER A 41 -0.82 -5.13 -6.41
N TYR A 42 -1.65 -6.02 -5.90
CA TYR A 42 -2.90 -5.65 -5.23
C TYR A 42 -2.73 -5.83 -3.73
N ILE A 43 -3.06 -4.81 -2.95
CA ILE A 43 -2.98 -4.83 -1.50
C ILE A 43 -4.38 -4.58 -0.95
N ILE A 44 -4.86 -5.49 -0.11
CA ILE A 44 -6.18 -5.39 0.52
C ILE A 44 -5.96 -5.08 1.99
N ILE A 45 -6.62 -4.04 2.48
CA ILE A 45 -6.54 -3.59 3.88
C ILE A 45 -7.93 -3.45 4.48
N GLY A 46 -8.08 -3.85 5.74
CA GLY A 46 -9.26 -3.63 6.56
C GLY A 46 -8.88 -2.96 7.88
N GLY A 47 -9.67 -1.98 8.29
CA GLY A 47 -9.59 -1.30 9.58
C GLY A 47 -10.52 -1.89 10.64
N ARG A 48 -10.83 -1.09 11.65
CA ARG A 48 -11.64 -1.49 12.82
C ARG A 48 -13.06 -0.93 12.78
N GLN A 49 -13.31 0.13 12.01
CA GLN A 49 -14.61 0.80 11.91
C GLN A 49 -15.38 0.35 10.66
N PRO A 50 -16.72 0.49 10.65
CA PRO A 50 -17.50 0.39 9.43
C PRO A 50 -16.96 1.31 8.33
N GLY A 51 -16.97 0.84 7.08
CA GLY A 51 -16.41 1.57 5.95
C GLY A 51 -14.87 1.53 5.82
N GLU A 52 -14.13 1.10 6.84
CA GLU A 52 -12.66 0.97 6.76
C GLU A 52 -12.25 -0.32 6.05
N GLY A 53 -12.37 -0.33 4.72
CA GLY A 53 -11.80 -1.38 3.88
C GLY A 53 -11.46 -0.84 2.50
N ALA A 54 -10.31 -1.26 1.96
CA ALA A 54 -9.92 -0.83 0.62
C ALA A 54 -9.12 -1.89 -0.15
N ILE A 55 -9.26 -1.85 -1.47
CA ILE A 55 -8.41 -2.54 -2.43
C ILE A 55 -7.50 -1.49 -3.09
N ILE A 56 -6.20 -1.62 -2.89
CA ILE A 56 -5.19 -0.74 -3.45
C ILE A 56 -4.56 -1.43 -4.66
N SER A 57 -4.85 -0.93 -5.85
CA SER A 57 -4.18 -1.33 -7.09
C SER A 57 -2.87 -0.56 -7.21
N ARG A 58 -1.73 -1.24 -7.08
CA ARG A 58 -0.41 -0.60 -7.01
C ARG A 58 0.38 -0.78 -8.30
N ASP A 59 0.89 0.35 -8.79
CA ASP A 59 2.05 0.40 -9.66
C ASP A 59 3.34 0.58 -8.85
N ARG A 60 4.49 0.44 -9.53
CA ARG A 60 5.83 0.60 -8.93
C ARG A 60 6.05 1.97 -8.31
N MET A 61 5.40 3.01 -8.81
CA MET A 61 5.55 4.37 -8.31
C MET A 61 4.59 4.68 -7.17
N LYS A 62 3.30 4.44 -7.38
CA LYS A 62 2.21 4.79 -6.47
C LYS A 62 0.97 3.94 -6.74
N ALA A 63 -0.11 4.17 -6.01
CA ALA A 63 -1.41 3.59 -6.32
C ALA A 63 -1.90 4.06 -7.70
N ALA A 64 -2.27 3.11 -8.54
CA ALA A 64 -3.00 3.32 -9.78
C ALA A 64 -4.48 3.56 -9.48
N ASP A 65 -5.02 2.86 -8.49
CA ASP A 65 -6.40 3.00 -8.03
C ASP A 65 -6.54 2.57 -6.55
N VAL A 66 -7.52 3.16 -5.86
CA VAL A 66 -7.89 2.81 -4.48
C VAL A 66 -9.42 2.71 -4.41
N MET A 67 -9.92 1.48 -4.30
CA MET A 67 -11.35 1.22 -4.17
C MET A 67 -11.69 1.02 -2.70
N THR A 68 -12.34 2.01 -2.08
CA THR A 68 -12.81 1.92 -0.68
C THR A 68 -14.19 1.30 -0.59
N LEU A 69 -14.48 0.68 0.56
CA LEU A 69 -15.84 0.28 0.90
C LEU A 69 -16.66 1.57 1.07
N SER A 70 -17.62 1.77 0.18
CA SER A 70 -18.70 2.74 0.38
C SER A 70 -19.71 2.10 1.33
N GLU A 71 -20.27 2.87 2.25
CA GLU A 71 -21.50 2.46 2.94
C GLU A 71 -22.69 2.38 1.96
#